data_AF-A0A8S8Y1G7-F1
#
_entry.id   AF-A0A8S8Y1G7-F1
#
_cell.length_a   1.000
_cell.length_b   1.000
_cell.length_c   1.000
_cell.angle_alpha   90.00
_cell.angle_beta   90.00
_cell.angle_gamma   90.00
#
_symmetry.space_group_name_H-M   'P 1'
#
loop_
_entity.id
_entity.type
_entity.pdbx_description
1 polymer ?
#
loop_
_entity_poly.entity_id
_entity_poly.type
_entity_poly.pdbx_seq_one_letter_code
_entity_poly.pdbx_strand_id
1 'polypeptide(L)'
;MEYVQSWDLTSVEREWVNRNDDEFKFHLDRYKYPNRYDNVDHIEHREAASKFIQDLNEEIPEGNLSDAIFPFVRQFANHDREWFDSQNWNNVHSWLEGNLSSDEFKICMTKYPQWIQE
;
A
#
# COMPACT_ATOMS: atom_id res chain seq x y z
N MET A 1 -11.47 5.41 31.35
CA MET A 1 -10.95 5.57 29.98
C MET A 1 -9.50 5.14 30.02
N GLU A 2 -9.29 3.84 30.14
CA GLU A 2 -7.98 3.20 30.21
C GLU A 2 -7.96 2.16 29.08
N TYR A 3 -6.80 1.82 28.55
CA TYR A 3 -6.58 1.00 27.35
C TYR A 3 -6.56 1.76 26.00
N VAL A 4 -5.85 2.89 25.93
CA VAL A 4 -5.10 3.17 24.70
C VAL A 4 -3.74 2.53 24.93
N GLN A 5 -3.49 1.36 24.34
CA GLN A 5 -2.11 0.85 24.26
C GLN A 5 -1.28 1.96 23.63
N SER A 6 -0.16 2.36 24.25
CA SER A 6 0.77 3.24 23.56
C SER A 6 1.30 2.43 22.38
N TRP A 7 0.92 2.82 21.17
CA TRP A 7 1.47 2.26 19.95
C TRP A 7 2.90 2.77 19.81
N ASP A 8 3.80 2.21 20.62
CA ASP A 8 5.22 2.45 20.50
C ASP A 8 5.74 1.63 19.31
N LEU A 9 5.55 2.19 18.12
CA LEU A 9 6.19 1.72 16.91
C LEU A 9 7.70 1.64 17.18
N THR A 10 8.27 0.48 16.90
CA THR A 10 9.73 0.33 16.88
C THR A 10 10.32 1.31 15.87
N SER A 11 11.61 1.64 16.03
CA SER A 11 12.29 2.53 15.09
C SER A 11 12.20 2.02 13.65
N VAL A 12 12.21 0.70 13.46
CA VAL A 12 12.08 0.03 12.16
C VAL A 12 10.68 0.22 11.59
N GLU A 13 9.63 -0.01 12.38
CA GLU A 13 8.26 0.19 11.89
C GLU A 13 7.98 1.65 11.55
N ARG A 14 8.50 2.60 12.35
CA ARG A 14 8.36 4.03 12.08
C ARG A 14 9.08 4.42 10.79
N GLU A 15 10.24 3.83 10.50
CA GLU A 15 10.96 4.06 9.25
C GLU A 15 10.15 3.56 8.05
N TRP A 16 9.61 2.34 8.11
CA TRP A 16 8.74 1.79 7.07
C TRP A 16 7.50 2.66 6.83
N VAL A 17 6.83 3.13 7.89
CA VAL A 17 5.68 4.04 7.78
C VAL A 17 6.07 5.34 7.12
N ASN A 18 7.17 5.98 7.55
CA ASN A 18 7.65 7.22 6.96
C ASN A 18 8.00 7.03 5.48
N ARG A 19 8.72 5.96 5.11
CA ARG A 19 9.02 5.64 3.71
C ARG A 19 7.75 5.44 2.89
N ASN A 20 6.75 4.75 3.44
CA ASN A 20 5.47 4.57 2.75
C ASN A 20 4.71 5.89 2.55
N ASP A 21 4.62 6.74 3.56
CA ASP A 21 3.85 7.99 3.48
C ASP A 21 4.57 9.13 2.75
N ASP A 22 5.90 9.24 2.89
CA ASP A 22 6.69 10.28 2.23
C ASP A 22 7.12 9.89 0.81
N GLU A 23 7.66 8.68 0.61
CA GLU A 23 8.22 8.25 -0.67
C GLU A 23 7.17 7.52 -1.51
N PHE A 24 6.64 6.40 -1.03
CA PHE A 24 5.77 5.54 -1.84
C PHE A 24 4.48 6.26 -2.27
N LYS A 25 3.81 6.95 -1.35
CA LYS A 25 2.60 7.72 -1.62
C LYS A 25 2.83 8.87 -2.58
N PHE A 26 3.97 9.56 -2.47
CA PHE A 26 4.37 10.64 -3.36
C PHE A 26 4.52 10.15 -4.81
N HIS A 27 5.11 8.97 -5.00
CA HIS A 27 5.25 8.33 -6.31
C HIS A 27 3.91 7.75 -6.81
N LEU A 28 3.13 7.10 -5.93
CA LEU A 28 1.83 6.53 -6.26
C LEU A 28 0.85 7.59 -6.77
N ASP A 29 0.77 8.76 -6.14
CA ASP A 29 -0.15 9.81 -6.56
C ASP A 29 0.19 10.37 -7.94
N ARG A 30 1.47 10.60 -8.22
CA ARG A 30 1.97 11.06 -9.53
C ARG A 30 1.84 10.01 -10.62
N TYR A 31 2.01 8.75 -10.27
CA TYR A 31 1.78 7.64 -11.17
C TYR A 31 0.30 7.52 -11.56
N LYS A 32 -0.60 7.69 -10.59
CA LYS A 32 -2.06 7.57 -10.80
C LYS A 32 -2.68 8.79 -11.47
N TYR A 33 -2.14 9.98 -11.22
CA TYR A 33 -2.67 11.24 -11.74
C TYR A 33 -1.61 12.06 -12.48
N PRO A 34 -0.95 11.51 -13.52
CA PRO A 34 0.08 12.25 -14.26
C PRO A 34 -0.49 13.52 -14.89
N ASN A 35 -1.78 13.50 -15.27
CA ASN A 35 -2.48 14.68 -15.82
C ASN A 35 -2.68 15.84 -14.82
N ARG A 36 -2.44 15.64 -13.51
CA ARG A 36 -2.53 16.72 -12.50
C ARG A 36 -1.23 17.49 -12.33
N TYR A 37 -0.15 17.04 -12.95
CA TYR A 37 1.19 17.58 -12.77
C TYR A 37 1.84 17.85 -14.13
N ASP A 38 2.44 19.02 -14.30
CA ASP A 38 3.17 19.35 -15.51
C ASP A 38 4.46 18.53 -15.61
N ASN A 39 4.68 17.91 -16.79
CA ASN A 39 5.92 17.20 -17.14
C ASN A 39 6.33 16.07 -16.18
N VAL A 40 5.33 15.33 -15.66
CA VAL A 40 5.57 14.15 -14.83
C VAL A 40 5.69 12.91 -15.70
N ASP A 41 6.85 12.24 -15.61
CA ASP A 41 7.03 10.92 -16.19
C ASP A 41 6.46 9.86 -15.24
N HIS A 42 5.25 9.41 -15.54
CA HIS A 42 4.57 8.38 -14.75
C HIS A 42 5.38 7.07 -14.69
N ILE A 43 6.23 6.78 -15.68
CA ILE A 43 7.10 5.61 -15.69
C ILE A 43 8.21 5.75 -14.65
N GLU A 44 8.84 6.93 -14.54
CA GLU A 44 9.84 7.19 -13.50
C GLU A 44 9.25 7.05 -12.09
N HIS A 45 8.03 7.55 -11.88
CA HIS A 45 7.35 7.38 -10.59
C HIS A 45 6.97 5.92 -10.32
N ARG A 46 6.57 5.17 -11.34
CA ARG A 46 6.35 3.73 -11.22
C ARG A 46 7.63 3.00 -10.84
N GLU A 47 8.75 3.31 -11.48
CA GLU A 47 10.05 2.70 -11.16
C GLU A 47 10.52 3.05 -9.75
N ALA A 48 10.35 4.30 -9.31
CA ALA A 48 10.67 4.68 -7.94
C ALA A 48 9.77 3.96 -6.91
N ALA A 49 8.46 3.90 -7.15
CA ALA A 49 7.53 3.12 -6.33
C ALA A 49 7.88 1.62 -6.32
N SER A 50 8.38 1.08 -7.44
CA SER A 50 8.78 -0.31 -7.56
C SER A 50 9.97 -0.68 -6.67
N LYS A 51 10.88 0.26 -6.39
CA LYS A 51 11.99 0.04 -5.45
C LYS A 51 11.48 -0.20 -4.03
N PHE A 52 10.48 0.57 -3.59
CA PHE A 52 9.82 0.35 -2.30
C PHE A 52 9.15 -1.03 -2.24
N ILE A 53 8.47 -1.45 -3.33
CA ILE A 53 7.87 -2.80 -3.40
C ILE A 53 8.95 -3.89 -3.40
N GLN A 54 10.10 -3.65 -4.03
CA GLN A 54 11.20 -4.59 -4.03
C GLN A 54 11.78 -4.77 -2.62
N ASP A 55 12.01 -3.68 -1.88
CA ASP A 55 12.43 -3.74 -0.48
C ASP A 55 11.38 -4.47 0.37
N LEU A 56 10.10 -4.18 0.17
CA LEU A 56 8.99 -4.85 0.84
C LEU A 56 8.96 -6.35 0.52
N ASN A 57 9.34 -6.74 -0.70
CA ASN A 57 9.42 -8.13 -1.10
C ASN A 57 10.57 -8.88 -0.43
N GLU A 58 11.64 -8.18 -0.07
CA GLU A 58 12.74 -8.76 0.71
C GLU A 58 12.36 -8.91 2.19
N GLU A 59 11.70 -7.90 2.75
CA GLU A 59 11.26 -7.87 4.14
C GLU A 59 9.77 -7.53 4.22
N ILE A 60 8.93 -8.57 4.24
CA ILE A 60 7.48 -8.39 4.42
C ILE A 60 7.24 -8.05 5.90
N PRO A 61 6.71 -6.86 6.21
CA PRO A 61 6.36 -6.51 7.57
C PRO A 61 5.18 -7.36 8.04
N GLU A 62 5.19 -7.73 9.32
CA GLU A 62 4.12 -8.52 9.93
C GLU A 62 3.25 -7.65 10.87
N GLY A 63 2.03 -8.11 11.17
CA GLY A 63 1.13 -7.44 12.09
C GLY A 63 0.62 -6.08 11.60
N ASN A 64 0.48 -5.11 12.50
CA ASN A 64 -0.19 -3.84 12.21
C ASN A 64 0.48 -3.00 11.10
N LEU A 65 1.80 -3.16 10.92
CA LEU A 65 2.54 -2.46 9.86
C LEU A 65 2.14 -2.98 8.47
N SER A 66 1.93 -4.31 8.35
CA SER A 66 1.36 -4.94 7.15
C SER A 66 0.03 -4.29 6.79
N ASP A 67 -0.88 -4.18 7.77
CA ASP A 67 -2.21 -3.61 7.58
C ASP A 67 -2.18 -2.14 7.15
N ALA A 68 -1.18 -1.37 7.62
CA ALA A 68 -1.00 0.02 7.24
C ALA A 68 -0.48 0.19 5.80
N ILE A 69 0.41 -0.69 5.34
CA ILE A 69 1.05 -0.62 4.01
C ILE A 69 0.16 -1.28 2.93
N PHE A 70 -0.53 -2.35 3.27
CA PHE A 70 -1.43 -3.11 2.39
C PHE A 70 -2.36 -2.25 1.50
N PRO A 71 -3.12 -1.25 2.02
CA PRO A 71 -4.02 -0.47 1.17
C PRO A 71 -3.29 0.36 0.11
N PHE A 72 -2.03 0.75 0.33
CA PHE A 72 -1.25 1.50 -0.64
C PHE A 72 -0.68 0.57 -1.71
N VAL A 73 -0.08 -0.56 -1.31
CA VAL A 73 0.43 -1.57 -2.26
C VAL A 73 -0.70 -2.11 -3.13
N ARG A 74 -1.86 -2.36 -2.53
CA ARG A 74 -3.06 -2.75 -3.25
C ARG A 74 -3.51 -1.69 -4.25
N GLN A 75 -3.44 -0.41 -3.92
CA GLN A 75 -3.79 0.66 -4.87
C GLN A 75 -2.81 0.72 -6.04
N PHE A 76 -1.51 0.56 -5.78
CA PHE A 76 -0.48 0.49 -6.80
C PHE A 76 -0.69 -0.70 -7.74
N ALA A 77 -0.88 -1.90 -7.17
CA ALA A 77 -1.14 -3.13 -7.93
C ALA A 77 -2.44 -3.05 -8.75
N ASN A 78 -3.47 -2.37 -8.26
CA ASN A 78 -4.72 -2.21 -9.03
C ASN A 78 -4.66 -1.14 -10.12
N HIS A 79 -3.67 -0.24 -10.10
CA HIS A 79 -3.51 0.75 -11.15
C HIS A 79 -3.03 0.10 -12.46
N ASP A 80 -2.01 -0.75 -12.37
CA ASP A 80 -1.47 -1.53 -13.50
C ASP A 80 -1.22 -2.99 -13.09
N ARG A 81 -2.32 -3.74 -12.97
CA ARG A 81 -2.30 -5.12 -12.48
C ARG A 81 -1.47 -6.04 -13.37
N GLU A 82 -1.61 -5.94 -14.69
CA GLU A 82 -0.86 -6.77 -15.64
C GLU A 82 0.64 -6.56 -15.52
N TRP A 83 1.09 -5.31 -15.37
CA TRP A 83 2.50 -5.00 -15.17
C TRP A 83 2.99 -5.46 -13.80
N PHE A 84 2.20 -5.25 -12.74
CA PHE A 84 2.53 -5.68 -11.39
C PHE A 84 2.69 -7.21 -11.30
N ASP A 85 1.74 -7.96 -11.86
CA ASP A 85 1.75 -9.43 -11.88
C ASP A 85 2.89 -9.99 -12.75
N SER A 86 3.43 -9.20 -13.68
CA SER A 86 4.63 -9.57 -14.46
C SER A 86 5.95 -9.42 -13.69
N GLN A 87 5.96 -8.74 -12.53
CA GLN A 87 7.17 -8.56 -11.73
C GLN A 87 7.46 -9.78 -10.84
N ASN A 88 8.73 -10.06 -10.60
CA ASN A 88 9.20 -11.20 -9.79
C ASN A 88 9.10 -10.97 -8.27
N TRP A 89 8.00 -10.39 -7.79
CA TRP A 89 7.77 -10.10 -6.36
C TRP A 89 6.94 -11.19 -5.68
N ASN A 90 7.41 -12.43 -5.73
CA ASN A 90 6.66 -13.60 -5.26
C ASN A 90 6.17 -13.48 -3.81
N ASN A 91 6.95 -12.85 -2.92
CA ASN A 91 6.58 -12.67 -1.52
C ASN A 91 5.47 -11.63 -1.38
N VAL A 92 5.59 -10.49 -2.07
CA VAL A 92 4.54 -9.46 -2.08
C VAL A 92 3.27 -9.98 -2.72
N HIS A 93 3.36 -10.74 -3.81
CA HIS A 93 2.20 -11.37 -4.46
C HIS A 93 1.47 -12.29 -3.49
N SER A 94 2.19 -13.23 -2.88
CA SER A 94 1.63 -14.18 -1.91
C SER A 94 1.03 -13.47 -0.69
N TRP A 95 1.73 -12.45 -0.18
CA TRP A 95 1.27 -11.61 0.92
C TRP A 95 0.01 -10.83 0.56
N LEU A 96 -0.03 -10.19 -0.61
CA LEU A 96 -1.17 -9.43 -1.10
C LEU A 96 -2.40 -10.33 -1.28
N GLU A 97 -2.22 -11.52 -1.86
CA GLU A 97 -3.28 -12.52 -1.99
C GLU A 97 -3.76 -13.02 -0.63
N GLY A 98 -2.85 -13.28 0.30
CA GLY A 98 -3.18 -13.65 1.69
C GLY A 98 -4.06 -12.60 2.36
N ASN A 99 -3.67 -11.33 2.31
CA ASN A 99 -4.44 -10.22 2.87
C ASN A 99 -5.79 -10.02 2.17
N LEU A 100 -5.86 -10.19 0.84
CA LEU A 100 -7.12 -10.11 0.09
C LEU A 100 -8.07 -11.27 0.43
N SER A 101 -7.53 -12.44 0.78
CA SER A 101 -8.29 -13.63 1.14
C SER A 101 -8.77 -13.65 2.60
N SER A 102 -8.18 -12.81 3.46
CA SER A 102 -8.53 -12.70 4.88
C SER A 102 -9.98 -12.25 5.08
N ASP A 103 -10.63 -12.82 6.10
CA ASP A 103 -12.02 -12.55 6.42
C ASP A 103 -12.20 -11.15 7.00
N GLU A 104 -11.21 -10.64 7.73
CA GLU A 104 -11.14 -9.26 8.23
C GLU A 104 -11.23 -8.26 7.07
N PHE A 105 -10.49 -8.52 5.98
CA PHE A 105 -10.56 -7.68 4.79
C PHE A 105 -11.94 -7.75 4.12
N LYS A 106 -12.54 -8.94 3.99
CA LYS A 106 -13.90 -9.10 3.43
C LYS A 106 -14.94 -8.34 4.23
N ILE A 107 -14.81 -8.31 5.55
CA ILE A 107 -15.69 -7.54 6.44
C ILE A 107 -15.55 -6.04 6.18
N CYS A 108 -14.31 -5.52 6.17
CA CYS A 108 -14.04 -4.10 5.89
C CYS A 108 -14.49 -3.67 4.48
N MET A 109 -14.45 -4.60 3.52
CA MET A 109 -14.85 -4.34 2.13
C MET A 109 -16.36 -4.45 1.90
N THR A 110 -17.14 -4.74 2.94
CA THR A 110 -18.61 -4.74 2.86
C THR A 110 -19.09 -3.35 2.49
N LYS A 111 -19.57 -3.21 1.25
CA LYS A 111 -20.11 -1.94 0.77
C LYS A 111 -21.41 -1.63 1.50
N TYR A 112 -21.36 -0.69 2.42
CA TYR A 112 -22.57 -0.11 2.99
C TYR A 112 -23.26 0.78 1.95
N PRO A 113 -24.61 0.83 1.95
CA PRO A 113 -25.34 1.76 1.11
C PRO A 113 -24.85 3.19 1.39
N GLN A 114 -24.67 3.95 0.31
CA GLN A 114 -24.20 5.32 0.35
C GLN A 114 -25.12 6.15 1.26
N TRP A 115 -24.55 6.89 2.21
CA TRP A 115 -25.34 7.65 3.18
C TRP A 115 -26.23 8.66 2.45
N ILE A 116 -27.55 8.46 2.54
CA ILE A 116 -28.54 9.41 2.05
C ILE A 116 -28.78 10.38 3.21
N GLN A 117 -28.35 11.62 3.03
CA GLN A 117 -28.68 12.71 3.93
C GLN A 117 -30.18 13.03 3.76
N GLU A 118 -30.98 12.83 4.81
CA GLU A 118 -32.39 13.28 4.86
C GLU A 118 -32.50 14.81 4.89
#